data_AF-A0A9X7VZB9-F1
#
_entry.id   AF-A0A9X7VZB9-F1
#
_cell.length_a   1.000
_cell.length_b   1.000
_cell.length_c   1.000
_cell.angle_alpha   90.00
_cell.angle_beta   90.00
_cell.angle_gamma   90.00
#
_symmetry.space_group_name_H-M   'P 1'
#
loop_
_entity.id
_entity.type
_entity.pdbx_description
1 polymer ?
#
loop_
_entity_poly.entity_id
_entity_poly.type
_entity_poly.pdbx_seq_one_letter_code
_entity_poly.pdbx_strand_id
1 'polypeptide(L)'
;MAERIRISTGSLWEPVVGYCRAIRIGNQVEVAGTTAVKDGKTVGIGDAYAQTVCVLEIIKESLEKVGATLSDVVRTRMFVTDISKWEEIGKAHGEFFTLGQKC
;
A
#
# COMPACT_ATOMS: atom_id res chain seq x y z
N MET A 1 2.82 24.64 -13.77
CA MET A 1 2.46 23.78 -12.62
C MET A 1 2.63 22.33 -13.04
N ALA A 2 3.19 21.46 -12.20
CA ALA A 2 3.30 20.05 -12.53
C ALA A 2 1.91 19.41 -12.61
N GLU A 3 1.73 18.48 -13.56
CA GLU A 3 0.50 17.71 -13.71
C GLU A 3 0.22 16.88 -12.45
N ARG A 4 -1.06 16.82 -12.05
CA ARG A 4 -1.53 16.13 -10.85
C ARG A 4 -2.50 15.02 -11.24
N ILE A 5 -2.13 13.78 -10.93
CA ILE A 5 -2.95 12.60 -11.18
C ILE A 5 -3.37 12.02 -9.83
N ARG A 6 -4.67 11.75 -9.65
CA ARG A 6 -5.23 11.12 -8.46
C ARG A 6 -5.86 9.79 -8.83
N ILE A 7 -5.59 8.76 -8.04
CA ILE A 7 -6.15 7.43 -8.19
C ILE A 7 -6.99 7.09 -6.98
N SER A 8 -8.23 6.68 -7.23
CA SER A 8 -9.13 6.11 -6.23
C SER A 8 -9.20 4.60 -6.42
N THR A 9 -9.40 3.87 -5.32
CA THR A 9 -9.61 2.42 -5.32
C THR A 9 -11.07 2.02 -5.25
N GLY A 10 -11.98 2.98 -5.01
CA GLY A 10 -13.39 2.67 -4.76
C GLY A 10 -13.62 2.18 -3.33
N SER A 11 -12.66 2.43 -2.42
CA SER A 11 -12.84 2.11 -1.01
C SER A 11 -13.98 2.94 -0.44
N LEU A 12 -14.84 2.31 0.37
CA LEU A 12 -15.96 2.96 1.05
C LEU A 12 -15.53 4.19 1.87
N TRP A 13 -14.28 4.23 2.32
CA TRP A 13 -13.72 5.30 3.13
C TRP A 13 -13.22 6.49 2.33
N GLU A 14 -12.86 6.34 1.06
CA GLU A 14 -12.34 7.43 0.21
C GLU A 14 -13.27 8.65 0.16
N PRO A 15 -14.58 8.50 -0.13
CA PRO A 15 -15.50 9.65 -0.14
C PRO A 15 -15.86 10.16 1.25
N VAL A 16 -15.78 9.31 2.29
CA VAL A 16 -16.17 9.67 3.67
C VAL A 16 -15.05 10.42 4.39
N VAL A 17 -13.81 9.97 4.22
CA VAL A 17 -12.62 10.51 4.90
C VAL A 17 -11.91 11.56 4.04
N GLY A 18 -12.17 11.58 2.73
CA GLY A 18 -11.68 12.63 1.83
C GLY A 18 -10.25 12.41 1.35
N TYR A 19 -9.88 11.17 1.00
CA TYR A 19 -8.58 10.83 0.43
C TYR A 19 -8.71 10.09 -0.92
N CYS A 20 -7.65 10.16 -1.72
CA CYS A 20 -7.44 9.26 -2.85
C CYS A 20 -6.33 8.26 -2.49
N ARG A 21 -6.38 7.04 -3.02
CA ARG A 21 -5.40 6.00 -2.69
C ARG A 21 -3.97 6.40 -3.05
N ALA A 22 -3.77 7.00 -4.21
CA ALA A 22 -2.46 7.49 -4.64
C ALA A 22 -2.58 8.83 -5.36
N ILE A 23 -1.58 9.69 -5.21
CA ILE A 23 -1.47 10.94 -5.94
C ILE A 23 -0.05 11.09 -6.51
N ARG A 24 0.04 11.46 -7.78
CA ARG A 24 1.30 11.81 -8.44
C ARG A 24 1.35 13.31 -8.71
N ILE A 25 2.47 13.94 -8.36
CA ILE A 25 2.79 15.32 -8.72
C ILE A 25 4.24 15.33 -9.24
N GLY A 26 4.43 15.51 -10.55
CA GLY A 26 5.75 15.41 -11.16
C GLY A 26 6.37 14.00 -10.99
N ASN A 27 7.51 13.92 -10.31
CA ASN A 27 8.23 12.68 -10.02
C ASN A 27 7.91 12.08 -8.64
N GLN A 28 7.07 12.72 -7.83
CA GLN A 28 6.70 12.22 -6.51
C GLN A 28 5.34 11.54 -6.56
N VAL A 29 5.26 10.40 -5.89
CA VAL A 29 4.02 9.66 -5.66
C VAL A 29 3.83 9.50 -4.16
N GLU A 30 2.68 9.93 -3.66
CA GLU A 30 2.27 9.72 -2.27
C GLU A 30 1.12 8.72 -2.25
N VAL A 31 1.22 7.72 -1.37
CA VAL A 31 0.21 6.67 -1.19
C VAL A 31 -0.43 6.86 0.18
N ALA A 32 -1.76 6.91 0.20
CA ALA A 32 -2.51 7.03 1.46
C ALA A 32 -2.33 5.77 2.33
N GLY A 33 -2.53 5.93 3.64
CA GLY A 33 -2.57 4.81 4.58
C GLY A 33 -3.50 3.70 4.08
N THR A 34 -2.98 2.48 4.02
CA THR A 34 -3.67 1.34 3.43
C THR A 34 -3.81 0.23 4.47
N THR A 35 -5.05 -0.24 4.65
CA THR A 35 -5.41 -1.35 5.55
C THR A 35 -5.93 -2.52 4.72
N ALA A 36 -5.92 -3.72 5.30
CA ALA A 36 -6.37 -4.95 4.66
C ALA A 36 -7.91 -5.04 4.53
N VAL A 37 -8.51 -4.07 3.84
CA VAL A 37 -9.95 -4.02 3.57
C VAL A 37 -10.16 -4.07 2.08
N LYS A 38 -10.85 -5.12 1.62
CA LYS A 38 -11.23 -5.32 0.22
C LYS A 38 -12.73 -5.53 0.15
N ASP A 39 -13.41 -4.81 -0.74
CA ASP A 39 -14.87 -4.87 -0.91
C ASP A 39 -15.65 -4.69 0.41
N GLY A 40 -15.17 -3.78 1.27
CA GLY A 40 -15.77 -3.47 2.56
C GLY A 40 -15.56 -4.53 3.65
N LYS A 41 -14.78 -5.58 3.39
CA LYS A 41 -14.49 -6.65 4.35
C LYS A 41 -13.02 -6.65 4.73
N THR A 42 -12.75 -6.89 6.00
CA THR A 42 -11.39 -7.12 6.50
C THR A 42 -10.90 -8.48 6.02
N VAL A 43 -9.78 -8.48 5.32
CA VAL A 43 -9.07 -9.68 4.86
C VAL A 43 -8.14 -10.16 5.98
N GLY A 44 -7.96 -11.48 6.13
CA GLY A 44 -6.97 -12.07 7.03
C GLY A 44 -7.19 -11.77 8.52
N ILE A 45 -8.44 -11.87 9.02
CA ILE A 45 -8.72 -11.63 10.45
C ILE A 45 -7.87 -12.57 11.31
N GLY A 46 -7.01 -12.00 12.16
CA GLY A 46 -6.09 -12.75 13.02
C GLY A 46 -4.76 -13.13 12.38
N ASP A 47 -4.57 -12.88 11.09
CA ASP A 47 -3.40 -13.27 10.30
C ASP A 47 -2.65 -12.02 9.81
N ALA A 48 -1.52 -11.70 10.44
CA ALA A 48 -0.79 -10.46 10.15
C ALA A 48 -0.05 -10.55 8.81
N TYR A 49 0.40 -11.75 8.42
CA TYR A 49 0.98 -12.00 7.11
C TYR A 49 -0.03 -11.72 6.00
N ALA A 50 -1.20 -12.37 6.03
CA ALA A 50 -2.23 -12.22 5.00
C ALA A 50 -2.74 -10.77 4.90
N GLN A 51 -2.87 -10.08 6.02
CA GLN A 51 -3.20 -8.64 6.04
C GLN A 51 -2.12 -7.80 5.36
N THR A 52 -0.85 -8.07 5.65
CA THR A 52 0.27 -7.33 5.05
C THR A 52 0.35 -7.55 3.55
N VAL A 53 0.18 -8.80 3.08
CA VAL A 53 0.11 -9.14 1.65
C VAL A 53 -1.00 -8.35 0.97
N CYS A 54 -2.22 -8.39 1.52
CA CYS A 54 -3.37 -7.67 0.96
C CYS A 54 -3.12 -6.15 0.87
N VAL A 55 -2.52 -5.55 1.90
CA VAL A 55 -2.16 -4.13 1.90
C VAL A 55 -1.16 -3.81 0.79
N LEU A 56 -0.11 -4.62 0.64
CA LEU A 56 0.94 -4.39 -0.35
C LEU A 56 0.45 -4.61 -1.79
N GLU A 57 -0.48 -5.54 -2.02
CA GLU A 57 -1.16 -5.71 -3.31
C GLU A 57 -1.96 -4.46 -3.70
N ILE A 58 -2.76 -3.92 -2.77
CA ILE A 58 -3.54 -2.69 -3.02
C ILE A 58 -2.60 -1.51 -3.35
N ILE A 59 -1.48 -1.39 -2.62
CA ILE A 59 -0.47 -0.36 -2.87
C ILE A 59 0.14 -0.54 -4.25
N LYS A 60 0.57 -1.76 -4.60
CA LYS A 60 1.16 -2.10 -5.90
C LYS A 60 0.21 -1.71 -7.04
N GLU A 61 -1.04 -2.15 -7.01
CA GLU A 61 -2.06 -1.81 -8.02
C GLU A 61 -2.27 -0.29 -8.15
N SER A 62 -2.12 0.44 -7.06
CA SER A 62 -2.31 1.89 -7.03
C SER A 62 -1.11 2.65 -7.60
N LEU A 63 0.11 2.16 -7.35
CA LEU A 63 1.34 2.66 -7.96
C LEU A 63 1.31 2.46 -9.48
N GLU A 64 0.90 1.28 -9.94
CA GLU A 64 0.83 0.95 -11.37
C GLU A 64 -0.12 1.91 -12.12
N LYS A 65 -1.25 2.28 -11.49
CA LYS A 65 -2.22 3.25 -12.03
C LYS A 65 -1.66 4.68 -12.16
N VAL A 66 -0.57 5.03 -11.48
CA VAL A 66 0.14 6.32 -11.64
C VAL A 66 1.48 6.17 -12.37
N GLY A 67 1.69 5.04 -13.05
CA GLY A 67 2.91 4.76 -13.81
C GLY A 67 4.15 4.63 -12.92
N ALA A 68 4.00 4.07 -11.72
CA ALA A 68 5.08 3.72 -10.81
C ALA A 68 5.02 2.23 -10.46
N THR A 69 6.09 1.70 -9.90
CA THR A 69 6.24 0.30 -9.50
C THR A 69 6.76 0.20 -8.08
N LEU A 70 6.78 -1.01 -7.51
CA LEU A 70 7.39 -1.25 -6.20
C LEU A 70 8.89 -0.92 -6.17
N SER A 71 9.59 -1.01 -7.31
CA SER A 71 11.00 -0.63 -7.44
C SER A 71 11.24 0.87 -7.29
N ASP A 72 10.21 1.69 -7.50
CA ASP A 72 10.28 3.15 -7.30
C ASP A 72 10.05 3.56 -5.84
N VAL A 73 9.68 2.62 -4.96
CA VAL A 73 9.39 2.89 -3.56
C VAL A 73 10.69 3.11 -2.79
N VAL A 74 10.90 4.34 -2.33
CA VAL A 74 12.08 4.74 -1.56
C VAL A 74 11.90 4.58 -0.05
N ARG A 75 10.66 4.41 0.44
CA ARG A 75 10.33 4.29 1.87
C ARG A 75 8.97 3.64 2.08
N THR A 76 8.89 2.73 3.03
CA THR A 76 7.64 2.28 3.64
C THR A 76 7.53 2.80 5.08
N ARG A 77 6.30 3.05 5.54
CA ARG A 77 5.99 3.30 6.95
C ARG A 77 4.81 2.42 7.34
N MET A 78 5.05 1.48 8.25
CA MET A 78 4.06 0.49 8.66
C MET A 78 3.63 0.77 10.09
N PHE A 79 2.33 0.74 10.33
CA PHE A 79 1.73 0.83 11.65
C PHE A 79 1.03 -0.49 11.93
N VAL A 80 1.34 -1.10 13.06
CA VAL A 80 0.85 -2.43 13.44
C VAL A 80 0.22 -2.35 14.81
N THR A 81 -0.83 -3.13 15.05
CA THR A 81 -1.53 -3.16 16.34
C THR A 81 -0.84 -4.07 17.36
N ASP A 82 -0.14 -5.10 16.87
CA ASP A 82 0.63 -6.04 17.68
C ASP A 82 2.01 -6.24 17.06
N ILE A 83 3.03 -5.68 17.70
CA ILE A 83 4.42 -5.75 17.23
C ILE A 83 5.04 -7.14 17.45
N SER A 84 4.45 -8.00 18.28
CA SER A 84 4.97 -9.35 18.49
C SER A 84 4.91 -10.19 17.21
N LYS A 85 4.01 -9.84 16.27
CA LYS A 85 3.86 -10.48 14.95
C LYS A 85 4.82 -9.95 13.88
N TRP A 86 5.88 -9.24 14.26
CA TRP A 86 6.78 -8.59 13.30
C TRP A 86 7.41 -9.56 12.28
N GLU A 87 7.61 -10.84 12.62
CA GLU A 87 8.18 -11.83 11.69
C GLU A 87 7.25 -12.12 10.51
N GLU A 88 5.95 -12.29 10.77
CA GLU A 88 4.92 -12.48 9.75
C GLU A 88 4.85 -11.27 8.82
N ILE A 89 4.86 -10.08 9.41
CA ILE A 89 4.75 -8.79 8.71
C ILE A 89 6.02 -8.54 7.89
N GLY A 90 7.19 -8.78 8.47
CA GLY A 90 8.49 -8.63 7.83
C GLY A 90 8.70 -9.61 6.69
N LYS A 91 8.24 -10.86 6.83
CA LYS A 91 8.25 -11.85 5.75
C LYS A 91 7.40 -11.39 4.56
N ALA A 92 6.14 -11.00 4.80
CA ALA A 92 5.26 -10.48 3.75
C ALA A 92 5.86 -9.24 3.07
N HIS A 93 6.40 -8.29 3.84
CA HIS A 93 7.06 -7.12 3.29
C HIS A 93 8.27 -7.49 2.43
N GLY A 94 9.13 -8.38 2.92
CA GLY A 94 10.30 -8.86 2.20
C GLY A 94 9.96 -9.47 0.84
N GLU A 95 8.91 -10.29 0.75
CA GLU A 95 8.48 -10.92 -0.50
C GLU A 95 8.13 -9.92 -1.62
N PHE A 96 7.70 -8.70 -1.27
CA PHE A 96 7.34 -7.66 -2.24
C PHE A 96 8.51 -6.78 -2.66
N PHE A 97 9.54 -6.63 -1.83
CA PHE A 97 10.65 -5.70 -2.07
C PHE A 97 12.00 -6.37 -2.34
N THR A 98 12.16 -7.67 -2.06
CA THR A 98 13.42 -8.41 -2.32
C THR A 98 13.57 -8.88 -3.77
N LEU A 99 12.48 -9.04 -4.53
CA LEU A 99 12.49 -9.43 -5.95
C LEU A 99 12.88 -8.24 -6.84
N GLY A 100 14.16 -7.83 -6.78
CA GLY A 100 14.73 -6.81 -7.69
C GLY A 100 15.73 -5.86 -7.04
N GLN A 101 15.69 -5.69 -5.72
CA GLN A 101 16.72 -4.96 -4.98
C GLN A 101 17.88 -5.90 -4.64
N LYS A 102 18.88 -5.94 -5.53
CA LYS A 102 20.25 -6.10 -5.04
C LYS A 102 20.58 -4.79 -4.33
N CYS A 103 20.72 -4.83 -3.01
CA CYS A 103 21.46 -3.79 -2.30
C CYS A 103 22.84 -3.59 -2.95
#